data_AF-A0A3S1H6P7-F1
#
_entry.id   AF-A0A3S1H6P7-F1
#
_cell.length_a   1.000
_cell.length_b   1.000
_cell.length_c   1.000
_cell.angle_alpha   90.00
_cell.angle_beta   90.00
_cell.angle_gamma   90.00
#
_symmetry.space_group_name_H-M   'P 1'
#
loop_
_entity.id
_entity.type
_entity.pdbx_description
1 polymer ?
#
loop_
_entity_poly.entity_id
_entity_poly.type
_entity_poly.pdbx_seq_one_letter_code
_entity_poly.pdbx_strand_id
1 'polypeptide(L)'
;MARIVMKFGGTSVADIARIRNVARHVKREVDAGHEVAVVVSAMAGKTNELVQWTREASPMHDAREYDVVVASGEQVTAGLLAIALQNMGVHARSWQGWQIPIKTDNAHGAARILDIDGAFLIKRFGEGQVAVVAGFQGIGPDNRIATLGRGGSDTSAVAIAAAVKADRCDIYTDVDGVYTTDPRIEPKARRLAKISFEEMLEMASLGAKVLQVRSVELAMVHRVRTFVRSSFDDPDAPGMGDLLNPPGTLICDEEE
;
A
#
# COMPACT_ATOMS: atom_id res chain seq x y z
N MET A 1 15.14 -2.52 16.00
CA MET A 1 13.68 -2.61 15.83
C MET A 1 13.25 -1.42 15.01
N ALA A 2 12.63 -1.65 13.87
CA ALA A 2 12.20 -0.62 12.93
C ALA A 2 10.71 -0.78 12.65
N ARG A 3 10.06 0.29 12.21
CA ARG A 3 8.68 0.30 11.72
C ARG A 3 8.69 0.27 10.21
N ILE A 4 7.99 -0.72 9.65
CA ILE A 4 7.95 -0.92 8.21
C ILE A 4 6.49 -0.96 7.79
N VAL A 5 6.13 -0.14 6.80
CA VAL A 5 4.86 -0.25 6.10
C VAL A 5 5.09 -1.01 4.80
N MET A 6 4.33 -2.07 4.55
CA MET A 6 4.45 -2.87 3.34
C MET A 6 3.13 -2.83 2.57
N LYS A 7 3.13 -2.27 1.36
CA LYS A 7 1.95 -2.24 0.50
C LYS A 7 2.01 -3.33 -0.55
N PHE A 8 0.92 -4.06 -0.73
CA PHE A 8 0.79 -5.07 -1.78
C PHE A 8 -0.35 -4.71 -2.75
N GLY A 9 0.00 -4.57 -4.04
CA GLY A 9 -0.96 -4.32 -5.11
C GLY A 9 -1.83 -5.54 -5.45
N GLY A 10 -2.87 -5.33 -6.28
CA GLY A 10 -3.86 -6.37 -6.58
C GLY A 10 -3.30 -7.64 -7.23
N THR A 11 -2.25 -7.52 -8.05
CA THR A 11 -1.53 -8.68 -8.64
C THR A 11 -0.77 -9.48 -7.58
N SER A 12 -0.21 -8.81 -6.57
CA SER A 12 0.47 -9.42 -5.43
C SER A 12 -0.47 -10.22 -4.53
N VAL A 13 -1.78 -9.97 -4.60
CA VAL A 13 -2.84 -10.62 -3.80
C VAL A 13 -3.94 -11.21 -4.68
N ALA A 14 -3.61 -11.58 -5.93
CA ALA A 14 -4.60 -12.01 -6.93
C ALA A 14 -5.40 -13.26 -6.55
N ASP A 15 -4.80 -14.14 -5.74
CA ASP A 15 -5.39 -15.40 -5.28
C ASP A 15 -4.84 -15.78 -3.89
N ILE A 16 -5.35 -16.87 -3.32
CA ILE A 16 -4.94 -17.35 -1.99
C ILE A 16 -3.46 -17.77 -1.94
N ALA A 17 -2.90 -18.32 -3.02
CA ALA A 17 -1.50 -18.70 -3.06
C ALA A 17 -0.60 -17.45 -3.03
N ARG A 18 -0.99 -16.40 -3.76
CA ARG A 18 -0.36 -15.07 -3.73
C ARG A 18 -0.48 -14.40 -2.38
N ILE A 19 -1.63 -14.48 -1.72
CA ILE A 19 -1.81 -13.98 -0.34
C ILE A 19 -0.89 -14.72 0.64
N ARG A 20 -0.73 -16.04 0.52
CA ARG A 20 0.25 -16.79 1.33
C ARG A 20 1.69 -16.34 1.05
N ASN A 21 2.02 -16.05 -0.21
CA ASN A 21 3.33 -15.50 -0.55
C ASN A 21 3.57 -14.13 0.11
N VAL A 22 2.57 -13.25 0.09
CA VAL A 22 2.60 -11.96 0.82
C VAL A 22 2.79 -12.19 2.32
N ALA A 23 2.08 -13.14 2.91
CA ALA A 23 2.24 -13.48 4.33
C ALA A 23 3.66 -13.94 4.68
N ARG A 24 4.38 -14.62 3.76
CA ARG A 24 5.81 -14.95 3.95
C ARG A 24 6.71 -13.71 3.97
N HIS A 25 6.51 -12.76 3.05
CA HIS A 25 7.24 -11.48 3.05
C HIS A 25 7.05 -10.72 4.37
N VAL A 26 5.80 -10.66 4.86
CA VAL A 26 5.47 -10.01 6.13
C VAL A 26 6.09 -10.76 7.31
N LYS A 27 5.97 -12.09 7.34
CA LYS A 27 6.55 -12.91 8.41
C LYS A 27 8.07 -12.73 8.51
N ARG A 28 8.78 -12.61 7.39
CA ARG A 28 10.23 -12.33 7.40
C ARG A 28 10.56 -11.08 8.22
N GLU A 29 9.88 -9.96 7.96
CA GLU A 29 10.13 -8.70 8.68
C GLU A 29 9.76 -8.82 10.18
N VAL A 30 8.69 -9.55 10.49
CA VAL A 30 8.30 -9.84 11.88
C VAL A 30 9.35 -10.69 12.59
N ASP A 31 9.85 -11.74 11.95
CA ASP A 31 10.89 -12.63 12.49
C ASP A 31 12.23 -11.90 12.66
N ALA A 32 12.49 -10.85 11.87
CA ALA A 32 13.61 -9.92 12.05
C ALA A 32 13.41 -8.91 13.21
N GLY A 33 12.29 -8.98 13.92
CA GLY A 33 12.00 -8.14 15.08
C GLY A 33 11.54 -6.73 14.72
N HIS A 34 10.85 -6.56 13.58
CA HIS A 34 10.29 -5.29 13.15
C HIS A 34 8.81 -5.14 13.52
N GLU A 35 8.38 -3.90 13.71
CA GLU A 35 6.97 -3.53 13.84
C GLU A 35 6.39 -3.33 12.44
N VAL A 36 5.37 -4.10 12.06
CA VAL A 36 4.91 -4.16 10.67
C VAL A 36 3.44 -3.74 10.55
N ALA A 37 3.19 -2.79 9.64
CA ALA A 37 1.86 -2.56 9.07
C ALA A 37 1.86 -2.97 7.60
N VAL A 38 0.78 -3.62 7.17
CA VAL A 38 0.61 -4.09 5.80
C VAL A 38 -0.59 -3.40 5.20
N VAL A 39 -0.45 -2.75 4.05
CA VAL A 39 -1.56 -2.17 3.30
C VAL A 39 -1.86 -3.04 2.09
N VAL A 40 -3.11 -3.46 1.92
CA VAL A 40 -3.51 -4.31 0.78
C VAL A 40 -4.53 -3.62 -0.11
N SER A 41 -4.39 -3.83 -1.41
CA SER A 41 -5.44 -3.54 -2.41
C SER A 41 -6.45 -4.69 -2.48
N ALA A 42 -7.58 -4.48 -3.16
CA ALA A 42 -8.45 -5.58 -3.57
C ALA A 42 -7.69 -6.58 -4.46
N MET A 43 -8.13 -7.84 -4.42
CA MET A 43 -7.62 -8.88 -5.32
C MET A 43 -7.76 -8.48 -6.79
N ALA A 44 -6.82 -8.89 -7.64
CA ALA A 44 -6.81 -8.54 -9.06
C ALA A 44 -8.20 -8.72 -9.74
N GLY A 45 -8.66 -7.68 -10.43
CA GLY A 45 -9.96 -7.65 -11.12
C GLY A 45 -11.17 -7.32 -10.24
N LYS A 46 -11.10 -7.48 -8.91
CA LYS A 46 -12.26 -7.29 -8.03
C LYS A 46 -12.75 -5.86 -7.93
N THR A 47 -11.86 -4.87 -7.90
CA THR A 47 -12.28 -3.45 -7.97
C THR A 47 -13.07 -3.18 -9.25
N ASN A 48 -12.64 -3.73 -10.40
CA ASN A 48 -13.33 -3.50 -11.68
C ASN A 48 -14.72 -4.15 -11.69
N GLU A 49 -14.86 -5.36 -11.16
CA GLU A 49 -16.15 -6.05 -10.99
C GLU A 49 -17.09 -5.23 -10.10
N LEU A 50 -16.61 -4.74 -8.96
CA LEU A 50 -17.39 -3.90 -8.04
C LEU A 50 -17.84 -2.60 -8.71
N VAL A 51 -16.95 -1.91 -9.44
CA VAL A 51 -17.28 -0.70 -10.22
C VAL A 51 -18.28 -1.01 -11.33
N GLN A 52 -18.21 -2.18 -11.96
CA GLN A 52 -19.17 -2.59 -12.97
C GLN A 52 -20.56 -2.76 -12.35
N TRP A 53 -20.67 -3.41 -11.19
CA TRP A 53 -21.95 -3.57 -10.50
C TRP A 53 -22.59 -2.26 -10.08
N THR A 54 -21.82 -1.25 -9.62
CA THR A 54 -22.41 0.06 -9.29
C THR A 54 -23.04 0.71 -10.53
N ARG A 55 -22.38 0.61 -11.69
CA ARG A 55 -22.87 1.15 -12.98
C ARG A 55 -24.07 0.38 -13.52
N GLU A 56 -24.08 -0.93 -13.37
CA GLU A 56 -25.21 -1.79 -13.77
C GLU A 56 -26.43 -1.56 -12.86
N ALA A 57 -26.22 -1.35 -11.56
CA ALA A 57 -27.29 -1.05 -10.62
C ALA A 57 -27.97 0.30 -10.94
N SER A 58 -27.18 1.33 -11.27
CA SER A 58 -27.69 2.56 -11.86
C SER A 58 -26.55 3.36 -12.51
N PRO A 59 -26.65 3.81 -13.77
CA PRO A 59 -25.62 4.67 -14.38
C PRO A 59 -25.42 6.00 -13.65
N MET A 60 -26.47 6.51 -12.99
CA MET A 60 -26.44 7.71 -12.17
C MET A 60 -26.76 7.31 -10.72
N HIS A 61 -25.71 7.08 -9.94
CA HIS A 61 -25.80 6.65 -8.54
C HIS A 61 -25.07 7.63 -7.63
N ASP A 62 -25.41 7.59 -6.34
CA ASP A 62 -24.73 8.36 -5.31
C ASP A 62 -23.30 7.87 -5.12
N ALA A 63 -22.32 8.78 -5.17
CA ALA A 63 -20.91 8.47 -5.00
C ALA A 63 -20.59 7.87 -3.61
N ARG A 64 -21.44 8.12 -2.61
CA ARG A 64 -21.30 7.50 -1.28
C ARG A 64 -21.56 6.01 -1.31
N GLU A 65 -22.55 5.56 -2.08
CA GLU A 65 -22.83 4.12 -2.23
C GLU A 65 -21.78 3.45 -3.13
N TYR A 66 -21.26 4.18 -4.11
CA TYR A 66 -20.08 3.72 -4.86
C TYR A 66 -18.92 3.40 -3.92
N ASP A 67 -18.58 4.31 -3.01
CA ASP A 67 -17.48 4.12 -2.07
C ASP A 67 -17.69 2.91 -1.15
N VAL A 68 -18.92 2.69 -0.68
CA VAL A 68 -19.29 1.51 0.12
C VAL A 68 -19.02 0.22 -0.65
N VAL A 69 -19.48 0.14 -1.91
CA VAL A 69 -19.34 -1.06 -2.73
C VAL A 69 -17.88 -1.33 -3.06
N VAL A 70 -17.16 -0.32 -3.57
CA VAL A 70 -15.79 -0.53 -4.08
C VAL A 70 -14.80 -0.80 -2.94
N ALA A 71 -14.95 -0.14 -1.78
CA ALA A 71 -14.08 -0.37 -0.64
C ALA A 71 -14.16 -1.80 -0.08
N SER A 72 -15.26 -2.53 -0.34
CA SER A 72 -15.44 -3.91 0.14
C SER A 72 -14.36 -4.88 -0.38
N GLY A 73 -13.77 -4.59 -1.55
CA GLY A 73 -12.72 -5.42 -2.13
C GLY A 73 -11.48 -5.50 -1.24
N GLU A 74 -10.99 -4.36 -0.74
CA GLU A 74 -9.86 -4.30 0.18
C GLU A 74 -10.20 -4.92 1.55
N GLN A 75 -11.45 -4.81 2.01
CA GLN A 75 -11.87 -5.43 3.28
C GLN A 75 -11.71 -6.96 3.23
N VAL A 76 -12.11 -7.58 2.12
CA VAL A 76 -11.95 -9.02 1.89
C VAL A 76 -10.47 -9.40 1.90
N THR A 77 -9.62 -8.70 1.13
CA THR A 77 -8.19 -9.01 1.08
C THR A 77 -7.52 -8.87 2.45
N ALA A 78 -7.83 -7.81 3.20
CA ALA A 78 -7.23 -7.57 4.52
C ALA A 78 -7.59 -8.68 5.51
N GLY A 79 -8.85 -9.15 5.50
CA GLY A 79 -9.27 -10.29 6.29
C GLY A 79 -8.54 -11.58 5.91
N LEU A 80 -8.46 -11.88 4.61
CA LEU A 80 -7.78 -13.08 4.10
C LEU A 80 -6.29 -13.10 4.45
N LEU A 81 -5.59 -11.97 4.33
CA LEU A 81 -4.18 -11.88 4.68
C LEU A 81 -3.97 -12.01 6.19
N ALA A 82 -4.82 -11.40 7.02
CA ALA A 82 -4.75 -11.56 8.47
C ALA A 82 -4.92 -13.04 8.88
N ILE A 83 -5.86 -13.76 8.27
CA ILE A 83 -6.04 -15.21 8.49
C ILE A 83 -4.79 -15.99 8.07
N ALA A 84 -4.21 -15.68 6.90
CA ALA A 84 -3.01 -16.35 6.41
C ALA A 84 -1.81 -16.16 7.35
N LEU A 85 -1.63 -14.94 7.87
CA LEU A 85 -0.60 -14.62 8.87
C LEU A 85 -0.81 -15.35 10.19
N GLN A 86 -2.04 -15.39 10.69
CA GLN A 86 -2.39 -16.12 11.91
C GLN A 86 -2.10 -17.62 11.78
N ASN A 87 -2.39 -18.22 10.62
CA ASN A 87 -2.06 -19.61 10.32
C ASN A 87 -0.54 -19.88 10.32
N MET A 88 0.28 -18.84 10.18
CA MET A 88 1.75 -18.90 10.24
C MET A 88 2.31 -18.51 11.62
N GLY A 89 1.43 -18.39 12.64
CA GLY A 89 1.81 -18.03 14.00
C GLY A 89 2.08 -16.54 14.21
N VAL A 90 1.76 -15.68 13.24
CA VAL A 90 1.92 -14.23 13.37
C VAL A 90 0.65 -13.65 13.99
N HIS A 91 0.79 -12.90 15.09
CA HIS A 91 -0.32 -12.18 15.70
C HIS A 91 -0.74 -11.03 14.78
N ALA A 92 -1.71 -11.26 13.88
CA ALA A 92 -2.16 -10.27 12.90
C ALA A 92 -3.64 -9.92 13.05
N ARG A 93 -4.02 -8.69 12.71
CA ARG A 93 -5.43 -8.25 12.68
C ARG A 93 -5.72 -7.28 11.55
N SER A 94 -6.86 -7.46 10.90
CA SER A 94 -7.33 -6.56 9.84
C SER A 94 -7.93 -5.28 10.42
N TRP A 95 -7.63 -4.15 9.80
CA TRP A 95 -8.17 -2.84 10.15
C TRP A 95 -8.68 -2.13 8.90
N GLN A 96 -9.93 -1.68 8.96
CA GLN A 96 -10.52 -0.86 7.91
C GLN A 96 -10.19 0.62 8.12
N GLY A 97 -10.18 1.42 7.06
CA GLY A 97 -9.82 2.85 7.14
C GLY A 97 -10.69 3.67 8.09
N TRP A 98 -11.91 3.22 8.39
CA TRP A 98 -12.79 3.83 9.39
C TRP A 98 -12.53 3.36 10.83
N GLN A 99 -11.90 2.19 11.02
CA GLN A 99 -11.51 1.67 12.34
C GLN A 99 -10.20 2.28 12.84
N ILE A 100 -9.35 2.71 11.91
CA ILE A 100 -8.13 3.50 12.13
C ILE A 100 -8.30 4.83 11.38
N PRO A 101 -9.06 5.79 11.92
CA PRO A 101 -9.71 6.86 11.16
C PRO A 101 -8.76 7.62 10.22
N ILE A 102 -8.72 7.19 8.95
CA ILE A 102 -8.08 7.92 7.87
C ILE A 102 -9.07 8.99 7.44
N LYS A 103 -8.99 10.17 8.04
CA LYS A 103 -9.98 11.24 7.81
C LYS A 103 -9.78 11.81 6.42
N THR A 104 -10.87 11.98 5.69
CA THR A 104 -10.86 12.54 4.33
C THR A 104 -11.80 13.72 4.20
N ASP A 105 -11.67 14.45 3.09
CA ASP A 105 -12.73 15.33 2.62
C ASP A 105 -13.96 14.53 2.13
N ASN A 106 -14.99 15.25 1.69
CA ASN A 106 -16.26 14.67 1.24
C ASN A 106 -16.30 14.37 -0.28
N ALA A 107 -15.14 14.37 -0.95
CA ALA A 107 -15.04 14.15 -2.39
C ALA A 107 -15.07 12.64 -2.73
N HIS A 108 -16.18 11.98 -2.42
CA HIS A 108 -16.40 10.55 -2.65
C HIS A 108 -15.96 10.09 -4.04
N GLY A 109 -15.31 8.91 -4.11
CA GLY A 109 -14.67 8.38 -5.30
C GLY A 109 -13.24 8.87 -5.59
N ALA A 110 -12.81 10.00 -5.01
CA ALA A 110 -11.49 10.59 -5.25
C ALA A 110 -10.95 11.42 -4.07
N ALA A 111 -11.39 11.08 -2.85
CA ALA A 111 -11.21 11.86 -1.64
C ALA A 111 -9.73 12.07 -1.29
N ARG A 112 -9.45 13.17 -0.58
CA ARG A 112 -8.11 13.50 -0.10
C ARG A 112 -8.00 13.20 1.38
N ILE A 113 -6.87 12.59 1.78
CA ILE A 113 -6.54 12.38 3.19
C ILE A 113 -6.24 13.75 3.82
N LEU A 114 -6.90 14.03 4.94
CA LEU A 114 -6.72 15.25 5.72
C LEU A 114 -5.88 15.00 6.98
N ASP A 115 -6.09 13.84 7.62
CA ASP A 115 -5.47 13.52 8.91
C ASP A 115 -5.49 12.00 9.16
N ILE A 116 -4.46 11.49 9.83
CA ILE A 116 -4.36 10.10 10.29
C ILE A 116 -3.68 10.06 11.65
N ASP A 117 -4.37 9.50 12.64
CA ASP A 117 -3.77 9.23 13.95
C ASP A 117 -3.16 7.82 13.99
N GLY A 118 -1.82 7.76 14.04
CA GLY A 118 -1.06 6.52 14.15
C GLY A 118 -0.98 5.92 15.56
N ALA A 119 -1.40 6.64 16.60
CA ALA A 119 -1.18 6.24 18.00
C ALA A 119 -1.81 4.88 18.33
N PHE A 120 -2.99 4.61 17.78
CA PHE A 120 -3.66 3.32 17.98
C PHE A 120 -2.86 2.15 17.39
N LEU A 121 -2.32 2.30 16.17
CA LEU A 121 -1.50 1.28 15.53
C LEU A 121 -0.18 1.08 16.30
N ILE A 122 0.47 2.17 16.71
CA ILE A 122 1.70 2.11 17.52
C ILE A 122 1.46 1.31 18.81
N LYS A 123 0.33 1.52 19.49
CA LYS A 123 -0.03 0.73 20.67
C LYS A 123 -0.15 -0.77 20.34
N ARG A 124 -0.76 -1.13 19.21
CA ARG A 124 -0.90 -2.52 18.78
C ARG A 124 0.44 -3.16 18.41
N PHE A 125 1.36 -2.41 17.83
CA PHE A 125 2.73 -2.90 17.58
C PHE A 125 3.43 -3.29 18.89
N GLY A 126 3.23 -2.52 19.97
CA GLY A 126 3.74 -2.85 21.31
C GLY A 126 3.16 -4.16 21.91
N GLU A 127 2.03 -4.65 21.39
CA GLU A 127 1.42 -5.95 21.73
C GLU A 127 1.90 -7.08 20.78
N GLY A 128 2.91 -6.81 19.93
CA GLY A 128 3.41 -7.72 18.91
C GLY A 128 2.41 -7.97 17.77
N GLN A 129 1.40 -7.10 17.59
CA GLN A 129 0.37 -7.28 16.58
C GLN A 129 0.75 -6.64 15.25
N VAL A 130 0.72 -7.42 14.17
CA VAL A 130 0.79 -6.92 12.79
C VAL A 130 -0.55 -6.32 12.38
N ALA A 131 -0.53 -5.07 11.92
CA ALA A 131 -1.72 -4.39 11.43
C ALA A 131 -1.90 -4.64 9.92
N VAL A 132 -2.98 -5.30 9.52
CA VAL A 132 -3.33 -5.51 8.11
C VAL A 132 -4.41 -4.52 7.70
N VAL A 133 -4.00 -3.41 7.11
CA VAL A 133 -4.86 -2.30 6.74
C VAL A 133 -5.40 -2.50 5.32
N ALA A 134 -6.71 -2.36 5.18
CA ALA A 134 -7.32 -2.26 3.87
C ALA A 134 -7.09 -0.83 3.33
N GLY A 135 -6.32 -0.71 2.25
CA GLY A 135 -5.97 0.57 1.64
C GLY A 135 -7.15 1.21 0.90
N PHE A 136 -6.91 2.30 0.17
CA PHE A 136 -7.88 2.96 -0.72
C PHE A 136 -9.11 3.60 -0.04
N GLN A 137 -9.39 3.24 1.22
CA GLN A 137 -10.53 3.75 1.99
C GLN A 137 -10.10 4.74 3.10
N GLY A 138 -11.05 5.57 3.49
CA GLY A 138 -11.01 6.45 4.66
C GLY A 138 -12.40 6.74 5.18
N ILE A 139 -12.51 7.75 6.05
CA ILE A 139 -13.76 8.20 6.66
C ILE A 139 -13.99 9.68 6.37
N GLY A 140 -15.11 9.98 5.71
CA GLY A 140 -15.57 11.33 5.46
C GLY A 140 -16.16 12.00 6.71
N PRO A 141 -16.48 13.31 6.63
CA PRO A 141 -16.93 14.10 7.79
C PRO A 141 -18.27 13.65 8.40
N ASP A 142 -19.09 12.91 7.65
CA ASP A 142 -20.38 12.35 8.08
C ASP A 142 -20.30 10.88 8.53
N ASN A 143 -19.09 10.40 8.84
CA ASN A 143 -18.78 9.01 9.20
C ASN A 143 -19.10 7.99 8.10
N ARG A 144 -19.12 8.42 6.84
CA ARG A 144 -19.25 7.51 5.69
C ARG A 144 -17.88 7.05 5.21
N ILE A 145 -17.85 5.85 4.63
CA ILE A 145 -16.67 5.37 3.91
C ILE A 145 -16.43 6.31 2.73
N ALA A 146 -15.19 6.75 2.57
CA ALA A 146 -14.73 7.51 1.42
C ALA A 146 -13.62 6.72 0.72
N THR A 147 -13.55 6.81 -0.62
CA THR A 147 -12.45 6.21 -1.37
C THR A 147 -11.51 7.26 -1.96
N LEU A 148 -10.22 6.93 -2.00
CA LEU A 148 -9.12 7.85 -2.35
C LEU A 148 -8.88 7.97 -3.86
N GLY A 149 -9.67 7.28 -4.68
CA GLY A 149 -9.50 7.20 -6.12
C GLY A 149 -8.34 6.31 -6.57
N ARG A 150 -7.95 6.46 -7.85
CA ARG A 150 -6.88 5.65 -8.46
C ARG A 150 -5.58 5.80 -7.67
N GLY A 151 -4.94 4.67 -7.37
CA GLY A 151 -3.71 4.67 -6.58
C GLY A 151 -3.91 4.81 -5.08
N GLY A 152 -5.16 4.79 -4.61
CA GLY A 152 -5.46 5.06 -3.21
C GLY A 152 -4.74 4.14 -2.22
N SER A 153 -4.46 2.87 -2.55
CA SER A 153 -3.70 1.99 -1.66
C SER A 153 -2.23 2.42 -1.49
N ASP A 154 -1.59 2.97 -2.52
CA ASP A 154 -0.23 3.50 -2.40
C ASP A 154 -0.23 4.74 -1.50
N THR A 155 -1.19 5.64 -1.73
CA THR A 155 -1.40 6.82 -0.89
C THR A 155 -1.68 6.43 0.56
N SER A 156 -2.54 5.44 0.80
CA SER A 156 -2.80 4.92 2.16
C SER A 156 -1.52 4.43 2.82
N ALA A 157 -0.68 3.68 2.11
CA ALA A 157 0.55 3.14 2.67
C ALA A 157 1.53 4.24 3.11
N VAL A 158 1.76 5.23 2.26
CA VAL A 158 2.61 6.38 2.60
C VAL A 158 2.01 7.18 3.74
N ALA A 159 0.69 7.38 3.76
CA ALA A 159 0.02 8.13 4.81
C ALA A 159 0.13 7.41 6.18
N ILE A 160 -0.04 6.08 6.19
CA ILE A 160 0.18 5.27 7.40
C ILE A 160 1.64 5.33 7.84
N ALA A 161 2.59 5.24 6.89
CA ALA A 161 4.01 5.33 7.19
C ALA A 161 4.37 6.66 7.86
N ALA A 162 3.83 7.77 7.37
CA ALA A 162 3.98 9.08 7.99
C ALA A 162 3.36 9.10 9.41
N ALA A 163 2.13 8.60 9.56
CA ALA A 163 1.39 8.63 10.83
C ALA A 163 2.06 7.78 11.93
N VAL A 164 2.64 6.63 11.59
CA VAL A 164 3.33 5.75 12.54
C VAL A 164 4.82 6.04 12.67
N LYS A 165 5.34 7.05 11.95
CA LYS A 165 6.77 7.38 11.86
C LYS A 165 7.59 6.16 11.48
N ALA A 166 7.22 5.53 10.37
CA ALA A 166 7.91 4.36 9.83
C ALA A 166 9.31 4.73 9.32
N ASP A 167 10.26 3.82 9.47
CA ASP A 167 11.62 3.95 8.94
C ASP A 167 11.63 3.81 7.41
N ARG A 168 10.68 3.05 6.84
CA ARG A 168 10.43 2.96 5.40
C ARG A 168 9.02 2.48 5.04
N CYS A 169 8.62 2.78 3.81
CA CYS A 169 7.43 2.27 3.15
C CYS A 169 7.82 1.45 1.90
N ASP A 170 7.52 0.16 1.89
CA ASP A 170 7.81 -0.75 0.78
C ASP A 170 6.55 -0.92 -0.10
N ILE A 171 6.58 -0.44 -1.33
CA ILE A 171 5.53 -0.62 -2.33
C ILE A 171 5.86 -1.85 -3.18
N TYR A 172 5.18 -2.95 -2.90
CA TYR A 172 5.31 -4.21 -3.64
C TYR A 172 4.35 -4.29 -4.83
N THR A 173 4.93 -4.46 -6.02
CA THR A 173 4.22 -4.56 -7.30
C THR A 173 4.73 -5.74 -8.15
N ASP A 174 4.42 -5.74 -9.45
CA ASP A 174 4.83 -6.70 -10.48
C ASP A 174 6.17 -6.39 -11.16
N VAL A 175 6.82 -5.31 -10.74
CA VAL A 175 8.18 -4.91 -11.15
C VAL A 175 9.07 -4.79 -9.92
N ASP A 176 10.35 -5.05 -10.08
CA ASP A 176 11.35 -5.08 -9.00
C ASP A 176 11.99 -3.72 -8.70
N GLY A 177 11.52 -2.65 -9.35
CA GLY A 177 11.96 -1.29 -9.13
C GLY A 177 11.50 -0.32 -10.21
N VAL A 178 12.03 0.89 -10.16
CA VAL A 178 11.89 1.91 -11.21
C VAL A 178 13.04 1.74 -12.21
N TYR A 179 12.72 1.77 -13.49
CA TYR A 179 13.69 1.64 -14.58
C TYR A 179 13.90 2.97 -15.28
N THR A 180 15.06 3.12 -15.93
CA THR A 180 15.37 4.30 -16.77
C THR A 180 14.31 4.59 -17.84
N THR A 181 13.59 3.56 -18.30
CA THR A 181 12.44 3.64 -19.20
C THR A 181 11.63 2.34 -19.10
N ASP A 182 10.52 2.19 -19.81
CA ASP A 182 9.71 0.97 -19.79
C ASP A 182 10.51 -0.24 -20.35
N PRO A 183 10.86 -1.24 -19.53
CA PRO A 183 11.64 -2.40 -19.98
C PRO A 183 10.88 -3.30 -20.97
N ARG A 184 9.56 -3.14 -21.08
CA ARG A 184 8.73 -3.85 -22.09
C ARG A 184 8.89 -3.23 -23.48
N ILE A 185 9.37 -2.00 -23.57
CA ILE A 185 9.60 -1.26 -24.82
C ILE A 185 11.10 -1.26 -25.16
N GLU A 186 11.97 -0.99 -24.19
CA GLU A 186 13.42 -0.96 -24.36
C GLU A 186 14.09 -2.03 -23.48
N PRO A 187 14.57 -3.15 -24.07
CA PRO A 187 15.19 -4.24 -23.32
C PRO A 187 16.48 -3.86 -22.57
N LYS A 188 17.16 -2.75 -22.95
CA LYS A 188 18.37 -2.26 -22.26
C LYS A 188 18.07 -1.35 -21.06
N ALA A 189 16.78 -1.14 -20.73
CA ALA A 189 16.40 -0.36 -19.57
C ALA A 189 17.06 -0.93 -18.30
N ARG A 190 17.60 -0.04 -17.46
CA ARG A 190 18.30 -0.41 -16.23
C ARG A 190 17.45 -0.02 -15.03
N ARG A 191 17.39 -0.91 -14.04
CA ARG A 191 16.78 -0.59 -12.74
C ARG A 191 17.64 0.46 -12.04
N LEU A 192 16.99 1.52 -11.56
CA LEU A 192 17.62 2.55 -10.76
C LEU A 192 17.79 2.03 -9.33
N ALA A 193 18.94 2.24 -8.71
CA ALA A 193 19.12 1.93 -7.29
C ALA A 193 18.38 2.95 -6.41
N LYS A 194 18.41 4.22 -6.84
CA LYS A 194 17.82 5.36 -6.16
C LYS A 194 17.32 6.39 -7.19
N ILE A 195 16.27 7.12 -6.84
CA ILE A 195 15.70 8.25 -7.58
C ILE A 195 15.19 9.30 -6.57
N SER A 196 15.27 10.59 -6.90
CA SER A 196 14.71 11.62 -6.01
C SER A 196 13.18 11.65 -6.05
N PHE A 197 12.55 12.29 -5.06
CA PHE A 197 11.10 12.52 -5.08
C PHE A 197 10.67 13.32 -6.32
N GLU A 198 11.43 14.36 -6.67
CA GLU A 198 11.19 15.24 -7.81
C GLU A 198 11.29 14.49 -9.13
N GLU A 199 12.35 13.71 -9.34
CA GLU A 199 12.53 12.89 -10.54
C GLU A 199 11.40 11.85 -10.67
N MET A 200 11.02 11.21 -9.56
CA MET A 200 9.93 10.24 -9.55
C MET A 200 8.57 10.89 -9.82
N LEU A 201 8.32 12.11 -9.30
CA LEU A 201 7.11 12.88 -9.56
C LEU A 201 6.97 13.20 -11.05
N GLU A 202 8.05 13.66 -11.69
CA GLU A 202 8.08 13.93 -13.12
C GLU A 202 7.80 12.66 -13.94
N MET A 203 8.50 11.56 -13.62
CA MET A 203 8.29 10.28 -14.30
C MET A 203 6.86 9.77 -14.14
N ALA A 204 6.30 9.82 -12.93
CA ALA A 204 4.93 9.37 -12.66
C ALA A 204 3.90 10.24 -13.39
N SER A 205 4.12 11.55 -13.45
CA SER A 205 3.26 12.52 -14.14
C SER A 205 3.26 12.32 -15.66
N LEU A 206 4.40 11.89 -16.22
CA LEU A 206 4.55 11.57 -17.65
C LEU A 206 4.11 10.15 -18.03
N GLY A 207 3.57 9.38 -17.08
CA GLY A 207 2.90 8.10 -17.36
C GLY A 207 3.69 6.86 -16.94
N ALA A 208 4.77 6.98 -16.17
CA ALA A 208 5.38 5.82 -15.53
C ALA A 208 4.38 5.20 -14.55
N LYS A 209 3.89 4.00 -14.87
CA LYS A 209 2.78 3.34 -14.14
C LYS A 209 3.20 2.66 -12.84
N VAL A 210 4.45 2.82 -12.41
CA VAL A 210 5.04 2.08 -11.30
C VAL A 210 4.55 2.58 -9.95
N LEU A 211 4.42 3.90 -9.79
CA LEU A 211 3.97 4.53 -8.53
C LEU A 211 3.02 5.69 -8.84
N GLN A 212 2.08 5.94 -7.94
CA GLN A 212 1.04 6.94 -8.16
C GLN A 212 1.51 8.31 -7.69
N VAL A 213 1.26 9.35 -8.49
CA VAL A 213 1.73 10.72 -8.24
C VAL A 213 1.40 11.17 -6.81
N ARG A 214 0.15 11.01 -6.38
CA ARG A 214 -0.31 11.39 -5.03
C ARG A 214 0.47 10.71 -3.89
N SER A 215 0.93 9.47 -4.10
CA SER A 215 1.75 8.79 -3.09
C SER A 215 3.19 9.31 -3.05
N VAL A 216 3.77 9.70 -4.20
CA VAL A 216 5.09 10.34 -4.22
C VAL A 216 5.02 11.73 -3.57
N GLU A 217 3.99 12.53 -3.88
CA GLU A 217 3.78 13.85 -3.28
C GLU A 217 3.70 13.75 -1.76
N LEU A 218 2.92 12.79 -1.26
CA LEU A 218 2.78 12.59 0.18
C LEU A 218 4.07 12.09 0.83
N ALA A 219 4.83 11.23 0.13
CA ALA A 219 6.10 10.73 0.61
C ALA A 219 7.13 11.86 0.71
N MET A 220 7.16 12.75 -0.27
CA MET A 220 8.00 13.94 -0.28
C MET A 220 7.66 14.88 0.89
N VAL A 221 6.38 15.23 1.06
CA VAL A 221 5.93 16.15 2.12
C VAL A 221 6.29 15.65 3.51
N HIS A 222 6.19 14.33 3.73
CA HIS A 222 6.47 13.71 5.02
C HIS A 222 7.86 13.07 5.13
N ARG A 223 8.70 13.20 4.09
CA ARG A 223 10.03 12.57 3.98
C ARG A 223 10.03 11.08 4.30
N VAL A 224 9.05 10.36 3.75
CA VAL A 224 8.91 8.91 3.90
C VAL A 224 9.79 8.21 2.88
N ARG A 225 10.86 7.54 3.34
CA ARG A 225 11.70 6.67 2.52
C ARG A 225 10.86 5.58 1.89
N THR A 226 10.72 5.59 0.57
CA THR A 226 9.79 4.70 -0.14
C THR A 226 10.55 3.79 -1.09
N PHE A 227 10.35 2.47 -0.99
CA PHE A 227 10.97 1.49 -1.88
C PHE A 227 9.95 0.94 -2.87
N VAL A 228 10.32 0.85 -4.14
CA VAL A 228 9.58 0.04 -5.13
C VAL A 228 10.23 -1.33 -5.22
N ARG A 229 9.43 -2.38 -5.00
CA ARG A 229 9.90 -3.77 -4.90
C ARG A 229 8.95 -4.72 -5.63
N SER A 230 9.44 -5.92 -5.97
CA SER A 230 8.63 -6.98 -6.57
C SER A 230 8.10 -7.91 -5.48
N SER A 231 6.79 -8.20 -5.52
CA SER A 231 6.18 -9.25 -4.68
C SER A 231 6.44 -10.67 -5.21
N PHE A 232 6.91 -10.78 -6.46
CA PHE A 232 7.14 -12.04 -7.16
C PHE A 232 8.50 -12.64 -6.80
N ASP A 233 9.39 -11.82 -6.24
CA ASP A 233 10.69 -12.25 -5.75
C ASP A 233 10.51 -13.14 -4.51
N ASP A 234 11.43 -14.08 -4.35
CA ASP A 234 11.42 -14.97 -3.18
C ASP A 234 11.63 -14.13 -1.90
N PRO A 235 10.74 -14.26 -0.89
CA PRO A 235 10.95 -13.64 0.42
C PRO A 235 12.33 -13.91 1.02
N ASP A 236 12.92 -15.08 0.73
CA ASP A 236 14.20 -15.52 1.28
C ASP A 236 15.39 -15.22 0.34
N ALA A 237 15.18 -14.41 -0.70
CA ALA A 237 16.24 -14.03 -1.63
C ALA A 237 17.38 -13.25 -0.92
N PRO A 238 18.62 -13.35 -1.42
CA PRO A 238 19.76 -12.61 -0.86
C PRO A 238 19.50 -11.10 -0.80
N GLY A 239 19.91 -10.47 0.31
CA GLY A 239 19.77 -9.03 0.53
C GLY A 239 18.41 -8.57 1.07
N MET A 240 17.40 -9.44 1.10
CA MET A 240 16.05 -9.07 1.58
C MET A 240 15.99 -8.65 3.06
N GLY A 241 17.00 -9.02 3.86
CA GLY A 241 17.14 -8.63 5.27
C GLY A 241 17.88 -7.32 5.52
N ASP A 242 18.31 -6.60 4.47
CA ASP A 242 18.88 -5.25 4.65
C ASP A 242 17.75 -4.28 5.07
N LEU A 243 17.88 -3.74 6.28
CA LEU A 243 16.91 -2.79 6.82
C LEU A 243 17.00 -1.42 6.12
N LEU A 244 18.20 -0.99 5.75
CA LEU A 244 18.45 0.35 5.23
C LEU A 244 18.21 0.42 3.73
N ASN A 245 18.69 -0.59 2.99
CA ASN A 245 18.69 -0.64 1.53
C ASN A 245 18.31 -2.03 1.00
N PRO A 246 17.08 -2.49 1.27
CA PRO A 246 16.60 -3.74 0.68
C PRO A 246 16.59 -3.68 -0.86
N PRO A 247 16.57 -4.83 -1.55
CA PRO A 247 16.46 -4.88 -3.01
C PRO A 247 15.23 -4.12 -3.51
N GLY A 248 15.46 -3.22 -4.48
CA GLY A 248 14.44 -2.38 -5.08
C GLY A 248 15.03 -1.08 -5.61
N THR A 249 14.16 -0.10 -5.83
CA THR A 249 14.55 1.31 -6.04
C THR A 249 14.10 2.14 -4.85
N LEU A 250 15.03 2.87 -4.23
CA LEU A 250 14.73 3.86 -3.20
C LEU A 250 14.27 5.18 -3.82
N ILE A 251 13.17 5.72 -3.33
CA ILE A 251 12.66 7.07 -3.58
C ILE A 251 12.81 7.85 -2.28
N CYS A 252 13.61 8.92 -2.32
CA CYS A 252 13.91 9.76 -1.16
C CYS A 252 14.37 11.16 -1.59
N ASP A 253 14.80 12.00 -0.64
CA ASP A 253 15.38 13.31 -0.93
C ASP A 253 16.70 13.17 -1.74
N GLU A 254 17.02 14.20 -2.53
CA GLU A 254 18.25 14.26 -3.35
C GLU A 254 19.54 14.15 -2.52
N GLU A 255 19.51 14.63 -1.28
CA GLU A 255 20.68 14.71 -0.40
C GLU A 255 21.03 13.40 0.34
N GLU A 256 20.13 12.42 0.33
CA GLU A 256 20.36 11.08 0.91
C GLU A 256 21.29 10.21 0.03
#